data_AF-A0A1S9DV74-F1
#
_entry.id   AF-A0A1S9DV74-F1
#
_cell.length_a   1.000
_cell.length_b   1.000
_cell.length_c   1.000
_cell.angle_alpha   90.00
_cell.angle_beta   90.00
_cell.angle_gamma   90.00
#
_symmetry.space_group_name_H-M   'P 1'
#
loop_
_entity.id
_entity.type
_entity.pdbx_description
1 polymer ?
#
loop_
_entity_poly.entity_id
_entity_poly.type
_entity_poly.pdbx_seq_one_letter_code
_entity_poly.pdbx_strand_id
1 'polypeptide(L)'
;MKFRLNAIVRASESRTMQISNMRPRRRTQLPSLRQLLLTVIAVPSVVASVIPSAVRTDLDSTNALDLPLSGEIVSDDLQDVSDSPLKERAAWDPVQLDSSPEEADATHSPILLALEENSQTSEDNDNNSQPALSQRSTSSSSSSETPTPFDTNLSTNFTSDSCPKFFKNFLSDTKFTNCYAISMLLRDSSSFFQTLKSAPATSHLLDLSCAADVDQCSSLMTDLASRITKSDACGKDYDLGNPVVTDAYTDMIIYEPMYRASCLKNPSTGDYCFVDAATNSSNPSDYDVYFIPYGSAITNAPYPTCNKCVQASMDVFGEWAQKSGQPLAHSYLPSARSINSKCGVSFANANITVAGDGESSAATWSGRRPDGFLMAWVVALSVGVSLWGWV
;
A
#
# COMPACT_ATOMS: atom_id res chain seq x y z
N MET A 1 -48.72 -27.86 -49.35
CA MET A 1 -47.66 -28.09 -50.37
C MET A 1 -46.69 -29.14 -49.84
N LYS A 2 -46.45 -30.18 -50.64
CA LYS A 2 -45.47 -31.26 -50.43
C LYS A 2 -44.07 -30.79 -50.83
N PHE A 3 -43.03 -31.37 -50.21
CA PHE A 3 -41.74 -31.89 -50.75
C PHE A 3 -40.64 -31.74 -49.66
N ARG A 4 -40.29 -32.84 -48.98
CA ARG A 4 -39.13 -33.77 -49.17
C ARG A 4 -37.78 -33.16 -48.74
N LEU A 5 -37.21 -33.60 -47.61
CA LEU A 5 -36.23 -34.70 -47.44
C LEU A 5 -34.84 -34.43 -48.07
N ASN A 6 -33.80 -34.32 -47.23
CA ASN A 6 -32.73 -35.33 -47.19
C ASN A 6 -31.82 -35.15 -45.97
N ALA A 7 -31.66 -36.26 -45.25
CA ALA A 7 -30.66 -36.49 -44.21
C ALA A 7 -29.35 -36.99 -44.87
N ILE A 8 -28.20 -36.64 -44.30
CA ILE A 8 -26.95 -37.38 -44.51
C ILE A 8 -26.37 -37.73 -43.14
N VAL A 9 -26.39 -39.04 -42.88
CA VAL A 9 -25.68 -39.74 -41.81
C VAL A 9 -24.29 -40.09 -42.34
N ARG A 10 -23.23 -39.86 -41.56
CA ARG A 10 -21.99 -40.63 -41.69
C ARG A 10 -21.34 -40.76 -40.32
N ALA A 11 -21.31 -42.01 -39.84
CA ALA A 11 -20.63 -42.45 -38.64
C ALA A 11 -19.44 -43.33 -39.01
N SER A 12 -18.45 -43.33 -38.10
CA SER A 12 -17.48 -44.38 -37.81
C SER A 12 -16.40 -44.69 -38.85
N GLU A 13 -15.13 -44.43 -38.48
CA GLU A 13 -14.17 -45.53 -38.32
C GLU A 13 -13.01 -45.18 -37.38
N SER A 14 -12.94 -45.92 -36.26
CA SER A 14 -11.84 -45.96 -35.31
C SER A 14 -10.64 -46.72 -35.89
N ARG A 15 -9.42 -46.22 -35.72
CA ARG A 15 -8.18 -47.01 -35.85
C ARG A 15 -7.46 -47.12 -34.52
N THR A 16 -7.38 -48.35 -34.06
CA THR A 16 -6.67 -48.81 -32.87
C THR A 16 -5.20 -49.11 -33.21
N MET A 17 -4.32 -48.64 -32.31
CA MET A 17 -3.07 -49.24 -31.84
C MET A 17 -2.10 -49.95 -32.82
N GLN A 18 -0.87 -49.43 -32.88
CA GLN A 18 0.31 -50.27 -32.60
C GLN A 18 1.28 -49.55 -31.67
N ILE A 19 1.29 -50.01 -30.41
CA ILE A 19 2.31 -49.75 -29.40
C ILE A 19 3.29 -50.91 -29.50
N SER A 20 4.55 -50.63 -29.82
CA SER A 20 5.63 -51.61 -29.85
C SER A 20 6.18 -51.84 -28.43
N ASN A 21 5.99 -53.06 -27.95
CA ASN A 21 6.58 -53.59 -26.72
C ASN A 21 8.02 -54.06 -26.98
N MET A 22 9.00 -53.59 -26.19
CA MET A 22 10.21 -54.37 -25.89
C MET A 22 10.71 -54.16 -24.45
N ARG A 23 10.38 -55.18 -23.64
CA ARG A 23 11.13 -55.89 -22.58
C ARG A 23 11.83 -55.17 -21.40
N PRO A 24 11.59 -55.63 -20.15
CA PRO A 24 12.27 -55.21 -18.93
C PRO A 24 13.36 -56.20 -18.46
N ARG A 25 14.41 -55.68 -17.79
CA ARG A 25 15.28 -56.30 -16.76
C ARG A 25 16.50 -55.37 -16.57
N ARG A 26 16.79 -54.83 -15.38
CA ARG A 26 17.48 -55.55 -14.32
C ARG A 26 17.30 -54.84 -12.97
N ARG A 27 16.93 -55.64 -11.96
CA ARG A 27 17.16 -55.39 -10.53
C ARG A 27 18.65 -55.43 -10.21
N THR A 28 19.09 -54.48 -9.40
CA THR A 28 20.26 -54.55 -8.49
C THR A 28 19.92 -53.62 -7.32
N GLN A 29 19.30 -54.10 -6.25
CA GLN A 29 19.91 -54.58 -4.99
C GLN A 29 20.89 -53.56 -4.36
N LEU A 30 20.45 -53.05 -3.19
CA LEU A 30 21.09 -52.18 -2.21
C LEU A 30 22.41 -52.77 -1.64
N PRO A 31 23.27 -51.94 -1.02
CA PRO A 31 23.26 -51.83 0.46
C PRO A 31 23.39 -50.35 0.93
N SER A 32 22.59 -49.84 1.88
CA SER A 32 22.76 -49.93 3.33
C SER A 32 24.18 -49.62 3.83
N LEU A 33 24.47 -48.35 4.14
CA LEU A 33 25.58 -47.98 5.02
C LEU A 33 25.24 -46.77 5.90
N ARG A 34 24.94 -47.08 7.16
CA ARG A 34 25.31 -46.42 8.43
C ARG A 34 25.22 -44.89 8.55
N GLN A 35 24.27 -44.51 9.42
CA GLN A 35 24.31 -43.46 10.44
C GLN A 35 25.63 -42.67 10.54
N LEU A 36 25.56 -41.38 10.21
CA LEU A 36 26.46 -40.36 10.75
C LEU A 36 25.67 -39.55 11.79
N LEU A 37 25.96 -39.79 13.07
CA LEU A 37 25.60 -38.86 14.15
C LEU A 37 26.46 -37.61 13.97
N LEU A 38 25.84 -36.45 13.75
CA LEU A 38 26.46 -35.15 13.99
C LEU A 38 25.86 -34.57 15.27
N THR A 39 26.62 -34.72 16.35
CA THR A 39 26.41 -34.00 17.61
C THR A 39 26.78 -32.54 17.40
N VAL A 40 25.78 -31.67 17.23
CA VAL A 40 25.96 -30.22 17.39
C VAL A 40 25.97 -29.94 18.88
N ILE A 41 27.16 -29.74 19.45
CA ILE A 41 27.33 -29.17 20.78
C ILE A 41 26.97 -27.69 20.65
N ALA A 42 25.72 -27.34 20.98
CA ALA A 42 25.35 -25.97 21.25
C ALA A 42 25.99 -25.56 22.58
N VAL A 43 27.09 -24.81 22.51
CA VAL A 43 27.62 -24.05 23.64
C VAL A 43 26.75 -22.80 23.78
N PRO A 44 25.99 -22.60 24.87
CA PRO A 44 25.43 -21.29 25.14
C PRO A 44 26.55 -20.45 25.78
N SER A 45 27.23 -19.65 24.96
CA SER A 45 28.06 -18.55 25.43
C SER A 45 27.17 -17.48 26.03
N VAL A 46 26.84 -17.61 27.31
CA VAL A 46 26.32 -16.51 28.14
C VAL A 46 27.52 -15.66 28.53
N VAL A 47 27.77 -14.57 27.79
CA VAL A 47 28.55 -13.46 28.32
C VAL A 47 27.55 -12.39 28.73
N ALA A 48 27.15 -12.47 30.00
CA ALA A 48 26.58 -11.34 30.71
C ALA A 48 27.72 -10.34 30.96
N SER A 49 27.74 -9.24 30.22
CA SER A 49 28.54 -8.06 30.60
C SER A 49 27.62 -7.06 31.29
N VAL A 50 27.61 -7.16 32.62
CA VAL A 50 27.12 -6.13 33.53
C VAL A 50 28.32 -5.28 33.92
N ILE A 51 28.48 -4.08 33.37
CA ILE A 51 29.26 -3.00 34.01
C ILE A 51 28.70 -1.62 33.57
N PRO A 52 28.94 -0.53 34.32
CA PRO A 52 27.88 0.30 34.91
C PRO A 52 27.87 1.72 34.31
N SER A 53 26.77 2.45 34.52
CA SER A 53 26.75 3.90 34.30
C SER A 53 27.53 4.61 35.42
N ALA A 54 28.75 5.06 35.10
CA ALA A 54 29.47 6.14 35.80
C ALA A 54 29.63 7.28 34.77
N VAL A 55 28.90 8.39 34.90
CA VAL A 55 29.23 9.62 35.66
C VAL A 55 30.42 10.40 35.09
N ARG A 56 30.11 11.63 34.65
CA ARG A 56 30.94 12.84 34.42
C ARG A 56 31.85 12.84 33.17
N THR A 57 31.98 13.92 32.41
CA THR A 57 32.07 15.36 32.75
C THR A 57 31.58 16.27 31.62
N ASP A 58 31.19 17.48 32.05
CA ASP A 58 30.93 18.72 31.31
C ASP A 58 31.87 19.05 30.14
N LEU A 59 31.30 19.75 29.14
CA LEU A 59 31.95 20.89 28.48
C LEU A 59 30.91 21.84 27.85
N ASP A 60 30.55 22.82 28.67
CA ASP A 60 30.33 24.25 28.38
C ASP A 60 29.91 24.70 26.97
N SER A 61 28.76 25.36 26.90
CA SER A 61 28.60 26.58 26.09
C SER A 61 27.51 27.47 26.71
N THR A 62 28.00 28.54 27.31
CA THR A 62 27.33 29.66 27.94
C THR A 62 26.37 30.39 27.00
N ASN A 63 25.15 30.66 27.47
CA ASN A 63 24.51 31.97 27.32
C ASN A 63 23.48 32.14 28.45
N ALA A 64 23.90 32.90 29.45
CA ALA A 64 23.08 33.35 30.56
C ALA A 64 22.33 34.63 30.16
N LEU A 65 21.02 34.66 30.42
CA LEU A 65 20.31 35.86 30.86
C LEU A 65 19.37 35.47 32.00
N ASP A 66 19.52 36.20 33.10
CA ASP A 66 19.00 36.00 34.45
C ASP A 66 17.46 36.17 34.61
N LEU A 67 16.84 35.19 35.29
CA LEU A 67 15.90 35.23 36.47
C LEU A 67 14.72 36.26 36.55
N PRO A 68 13.65 36.03 37.36
CA PRO A 68 13.60 35.13 38.52
C PRO A 68 12.40 34.19 38.70
N LEU A 69 12.74 33.22 39.56
CA LEU A 69 12.03 32.24 40.36
C LEU A 69 10.87 32.76 41.23
N SER A 70 9.76 32.03 41.23
CA SER A 70 8.83 31.71 42.34
C SER A 70 7.81 30.71 41.74
N GLY A 71 7.63 29.46 42.17
CA GLY A 71 7.65 28.89 43.51
C GLY A 71 6.20 28.58 43.89
N GLU A 72 5.70 27.37 43.59
CA GLU A 72 4.79 26.58 44.44
C GLU A 72 4.51 25.22 43.75
N ILE A 73 4.76 24.13 44.47
CA ILE A 73 4.39 22.76 44.09
C ILE A 73 3.10 22.45 44.84
N VAL A 74 2.00 22.21 44.13
CA VAL A 74 0.80 21.59 44.70
C VAL A 74 0.54 20.29 43.93
N SER A 75 0.62 19.20 44.69
CA SER A 75 0.19 17.86 44.30
C SER A 75 -1.30 17.71 44.58
N ASP A 76 -1.94 16.86 43.77
CA ASP A 76 -3.28 16.29 43.94
C ASP A 76 -4.49 17.24 43.79
N ASP A 77 -5.17 17.10 42.65
CA ASP A 77 -6.58 16.69 42.71
C ASP A 77 -6.98 15.91 41.45
N LEU A 78 -7.42 14.68 41.70
CA LEU A 78 -7.89 13.71 40.73
C LEU A 78 -9.42 13.70 40.88
N GLN A 79 -10.10 14.59 40.16
CA GLN A 79 -11.55 14.52 40.03
C GLN A 79 -12.07 15.23 38.77
N ASP A 80 -12.74 14.41 37.95
CA ASP A 80 -13.98 14.74 37.26
C ASP A 80 -13.94 15.88 36.24
N VAL A 81 -13.46 15.56 35.03
CA VAL A 81 -13.89 16.29 33.82
C VAL A 81 -15.03 15.52 33.19
N SER A 82 -16.21 15.81 33.75
CA SER A 82 -17.52 15.61 33.16
C SER A 82 -17.55 15.96 31.67
N ASP A 83 -18.27 15.10 30.92
CA ASP A 83 -18.63 15.20 29.51
C ASP A 83 -18.80 16.65 29.01
N SER A 84 -17.81 17.11 28.23
CA SER A 84 -18.05 18.21 27.30
C SER A 84 -18.66 17.64 26.02
N PRO A 85 -19.72 18.25 25.45
CA PRO A 85 -20.38 17.72 24.27
C PRO A 85 -19.39 17.58 23.12
N LEU A 86 -19.45 16.46 22.39
CA LEU A 86 -18.79 16.28 21.10
C LEU A 86 -19.09 17.51 20.24
N LYS A 87 -18.10 18.41 20.10
CA LYS A 87 -18.21 19.55 19.19
C LYS A 87 -18.39 18.95 17.80
N GLU A 88 -19.53 19.28 17.21
CA GLU A 88 -20.04 18.82 15.93
C GLU A 88 -18.91 18.75 14.89
N ARG A 89 -18.41 17.52 14.70
CA ARG A 89 -17.50 17.17 13.61
C ARG A 89 -18.27 17.47 12.33
N ALA A 90 -17.64 18.12 11.35
CA ALA A 90 -18.30 18.38 10.08
C ALA A 90 -18.80 17.04 9.52
N ALA A 91 -20.12 16.88 9.42
CA ALA A 91 -20.71 15.73 8.76
C ALA A 91 -20.34 15.86 7.27
N TRP A 92 -19.54 14.91 6.79
CA TRP A 92 -19.34 14.73 5.37
C TRP A 92 -20.47 13.82 4.90
N ASP A 93 -21.41 14.37 4.14
CA ASP A 93 -22.39 13.54 3.47
C ASP A 93 -21.64 12.60 2.51
N PRO A 94 -21.80 11.28 2.62
CA PRO A 94 -21.35 10.37 1.59
C PRO A 94 -22.02 10.80 0.29
N VAL A 95 -21.25 11.07 -0.76
CA VAL A 95 -21.80 11.31 -2.09
C VAL A 95 -22.49 10.01 -2.52
N GLN A 96 -23.79 9.94 -2.30
CA GLN A 96 -24.65 8.90 -2.82
C GLN A 96 -24.91 9.27 -4.28
N LEU A 97 -24.16 8.66 -5.18
CA LEU A 97 -24.33 8.81 -6.62
C LEU A 97 -25.61 8.07 -7.01
N ASP A 98 -26.77 8.69 -6.78
CA ASP A 98 -28.06 8.11 -7.14
C ASP A 98 -28.26 8.28 -8.64
N SER A 99 -28.09 7.17 -9.37
CA SER A 99 -28.38 7.07 -10.79
C SER A 99 -29.89 6.88 -10.98
N SER A 100 -30.58 7.93 -11.44
CA SER A 100 -31.77 7.76 -12.28
C SER A 100 -32.01 8.96 -13.21
N PRO A 101 -32.48 8.72 -14.44
CA PRO A 101 -32.64 9.77 -15.46
C PRO A 101 -34.00 10.45 -15.31
N GLU A 102 -34.00 11.77 -15.13
CA GLU A 102 -35.19 12.57 -15.39
C GLU A 102 -35.03 13.30 -16.72
N GLU A 103 -35.87 12.92 -17.68
CA GLU A 103 -36.10 13.67 -18.90
C GLU A 103 -36.79 14.99 -18.56
N ALA A 104 -36.22 16.10 -19.06
CA ALA A 104 -36.97 17.32 -19.30
C ALA A 104 -36.44 17.99 -20.58
N ASP A 105 -37.23 17.82 -21.64
CA ASP A 105 -37.18 18.55 -22.89
C ASP A 105 -37.58 20.02 -22.66
N ALA A 106 -36.81 20.97 -23.22
CA ALA A 106 -37.30 22.19 -23.86
C ALA A 106 -36.16 23.09 -24.43
N THR A 107 -35.94 22.96 -25.74
CA THR A 107 -35.81 24.06 -26.74
C THR A 107 -34.73 25.18 -26.65
N HIS A 108 -33.79 25.10 -27.61
CA HIS A 108 -33.42 26.10 -28.65
C HIS A 108 -32.87 27.50 -28.29
N SER A 109 -31.56 27.74 -28.54
CA SER A 109 -31.07 28.51 -29.71
C SER A 109 -29.52 28.58 -29.78
N PRO A 110 -28.92 28.82 -30.97
CA PRO A 110 -27.56 28.41 -31.31
C PRO A 110 -26.52 29.55 -31.27
N ILE A 111 -25.24 29.23 -31.00
CA ILE A 111 -24.12 30.15 -31.23
C ILE A 111 -22.99 29.45 -32.01
N LEU A 112 -22.90 29.85 -33.28
CA LEU A 112 -21.77 30.00 -34.20
C LEU A 112 -20.46 29.20 -33.97
N LEU A 113 -20.21 28.28 -34.91
CA LEU A 113 -18.87 27.83 -35.30
C LEU A 113 -18.22 28.89 -36.20
N ALA A 114 -16.99 29.29 -35.89
CA ALA A 114 -16.10 30.00 -36.79
C ALA A 114 -15.10 29.01 -37.41
N LEU A 115 -15.13 28.92 -38.74
CA LEU A 115 -14.21 28.16 -39.58
C LEU A 115 -13.19 29.18 -40.12
N GLU A 116 -11.91 29.03 -39.82
CA GLU A 116 -10.86 29.83 -40.46
C GLU A 116 -10.20 29.03 -41.59
N GLU A 117 -10.27 29.62 -42.78
CA GLU A 117 -9.75 29.12 -44.05
C GLU A 117 -8.23 29.13 -44.08
N ASN A 118 -7.66 28.01 -44.51
CA ASN A 118 -6.27 27.84 -44.85
C ASN A 118 -5.98 28.49 -46.22
N SER A 119 -5.18 29.56 -46.24
CA SER A 119 -4.59 30.10 -47.47
C SER A 119 -3.09 29.84 -47.48
N GLN A 120 -2.68 28.89 -48.33
CA GLN A 120 -1.29 28.65 -48.71
C GLN A 120 -0.82 29.71 -49.70
N THR A 121 0.40 30.21 -49.52
CA THR A 121 1.19 30.80 -50.60
C THR A 121 2.64 30.37 -50.43
N SER A 122 3.18 29.82 -51.51
CA SER A 122 4.51 29.21 -51.63
C SER A 122 5.58 30.27 -51.85
N GLU A 123 6.76 30.09 -51.25
CA GLU A 123 8.04 30.57 -51.80
C GLU A 123 9.14 29.54 -51.53
N ASP A 124 9.68 28.97 -52.62
CA ASP A 124 10.90 28.16 -52.67
C ASP A 124 12.15 29.05 -52.54
N ASN A 125 13.21 28.56 -51.89
CA ASN A 125 14.60 28.79 -52.28
C ASN A 125 15.60 27.87 -51.53
N ASP A 126 16.06 26.86 -52.27
CA ASP A 126 17.42 26.32 -52.45
C ASP A 126 18.49 26.24 -51.33
N ASN A 127 19.01 25.00 -51.23
CA ASN A 127 20.41 24.55 -51.07
C ASN A 127 21.20 24.84 -49.78
N ASN A 128 21.62 23.78 -49.07
CA ASN A 128 22.99 23.23 -49.16
C ASN A 128 23.34 22.22 -48.02
N SER A 129 23.84 21.04 -48.41
CA SER A 129 24.80 20.14 -47.73
C SER A 129 24.47 19.42 -46.40
N GLN A 130 24.47 18.08 -46.51
CA GLN A 130 24.51 17.05 -45.45
C GLN A 130 25.81 17.13 -44.60
N PRO A 131 25.84 16.61 -43.35
CA PRO A 131 26.13 15.18 -43.18
C PRO A 131 25.22 14.49 -42.15
N ALA A 132 25.04 13.20 -42.37
CA ALA A 132 24.17 12.30 -41.63
C ALA A 132 24.55 12.21 -40.14
N LEU A 133 23.60 12.58 -39.28
CA LEU A 133 23.49 12.08 -37.92
C LEU A 133 22.11 11.45 -37.83
N SER A 134 22.05 10.14 -37.55
CA SER A 134 20.81 9.40 -37.34
C SER A 134 19.94 10.14 -36.33
N GLN A 135 18.92 10.81 -36.85
CA GLN A 135 17.93 11.53 -36.08
C GLN A 135 17.15 10.48 -35.30
N ARG A 136 17.38 10.45 -33.99
CA ARG A 136 16.55 9.80 -32.97
C ARG A 136 15.10 10.00 -33.38
N SER A 137 14.38 8.90 -33.57
CA SER A 137 12.96 8.89 -33.90
C SER A 137 12.27 9.98 -33.10
N THR A 138 11.84 11.03 -33.81
CA THR A 138 10.81 11.92 -33.34
C THR A 138 9.61 11.02 -33.12
N SER A 139 9.39 10.61 -31.87
CA SER A 139 8.10 10.09 -31.44
C SER A 139 7.11 11.21 -31.73
N SER A 140 6.43 11.02 -32.85
CA SER A 140 5.17 11.64 -33.23
C SER A 140 4.32 11.92 -32.00
N SER A 141 3.86 13.17 -31.88
CA SER A 141 2.64 13.57 -31.19
C SER A 141 1.77 12.41 -30.70
N SER A 142 1.77 12.15 -29.40
CA SER A 142 0.75 11.30 -28.78
C SER A 142 -0.03 12.14 -27.77
N SER A 143 -1.35 12.03 -27.89
CA SER A 143 -2.37 12.39 -26.91
C SER A 143 -1.88 12.36 -25.46
N SER A 144 -2.38 13.27 -24.65
CA SER A 144 -2.36 13.19 -23.19
C SER A 144 -2.78 11.79 -22.69
N GLU A 145 -1.82 10.88 -22.56
CA GLU A 145 -2.04 9.52 -22.05
C GLU A 145 -2.29 9.62 -20.55
N THR A 146 -3.38 9.02 -20.10
CA THR A 146 -3.72 8.96 -18.67
C THR A 146 -2.63 8.18 -17.93
N PRO A 147 -2.12 8.68 -16.78
CA PRO A 147 -1.08 8.01 -16.02
C PRO A 147 -1.43 6.56 -15.71
N THR A 148 -0.42 5.69 -15.76
CA THR A 148 -0.57 4.26 -15.42
C THR A 148 0.44 3.85 -14.36
N PRO A 149 0.09 2.92 -13.46
CA PRO A 149 1.05 2.37 -12.50
C PRO A 149 2.15 1.59 -13.21
N PHE A 150 3.35 1.62 -12.64
CA PHE A 150 4.54 0.95 -13.18
C PHE A 150 4.84 1.34 -14.63
N ASP A 151 4.64 2.62 -14.96
CA ASP A 151 4.89 3.21 -16.30
C ASP A 151 6.38 3.38 -16.63
N THR A 152 7.25 3.20 -15.63
CA THR A 152 8.68 2.97 -15.83
C THR A 152 8.94 1.47 -15.93
N ASN A 153 9.88 1.06 -16.78
CA ASN A 153 10.26 -0.35 -16.95
C ASN A 153 10.27 -1.12 -15.62
N LEU A 154 9.33 -2.06 -15.48
CA LEU A 154 9.28 -3.01 -14.36
C LEU A 154 10.66 -3.64 -14.15
N SER A 155 11.12 -3.67 -12.90
CA SER A 155 12.40 -4.28 -12.52
C SER A 155 12.54 -5.68 -13.14
N THR A 156 13.75 -6.05 -13.56
CA THR A 156 14.02 -7.41 -14.08
C THR A 156 14.43 -8.39 -12.98
N ASN A 157 14.49 -7.95 -11.73
CA ASN A 157 14.95 -8.76 -10.59
C ASN A 157 13.79 -9.57 -9.97
N PHE A 158 13.16 -10.44 -10.76
CA PHE A 158 12.16 -11.39 -10.26
C PHE A 158 12.74 -12.80 -10.15
N THR A 159 12.27 -13.57 -9.17
CA THR A 159 12.78 -14.93 -8.93
C THR A 159 12.26 -15.98 -9.93
N SER A 160 11.17 -15.70 -10.63
CA SER A 160 10.56 -16.55 -11.64
C SER A 160 9.80 -15.73 -12.69
N ASP A 161 9.52 -16.34 -13.86
CA ASP A 161 8.75 -15.71 -14.94
C ASP A 161 7.27 -15.48 -14.61
N SER A 162 6.76 -16.09 -13.54
CA SER A 162 5.35 -15.97 -13.14
C SER A 162 4.99 -14.55 -12.68
N CYS A 163 5.89 -13.90 -11.95
CA CYS A 163 5.65 -12.57 -11.41
C CYS A 163 5.54 -11.47 -12.49
N PRO A 164 6.51 -11.32 -13.42
CA PRO A 164 6.39 -10.34 -14.49
C PRO A 164 5.20 -10.62 -15.41
N LYS A 165 4.80 -11.89 -15.60
CA LYS A 165 3.56 -12.24 -16.32
C LYS A 165 2.31 -11.78 -15.57
N PHE A 166 2.27 -11.96 -14.25
CA PHE A 166 1.17 -11.48 -13.41
C PHE A 166 1.02 -9.96 -13.52
N PHE A 167 2.11 -9.21 -13.38
CA PHE A 167 2.13 -7.74 -13.56
C PHE A 167 1.63 -7.33 -14.93
N LYS A 168 2.17 -7.93 -15.99
CA LYS A 168 1.72 -7.64 -17.35
C LYS A 168 0.22 -7.88 -17.52
N ASN A 169 -0.30 -8.97 -16.97
CA ASN A 169 -1.71 -9.33 -17.12
C ASN A 169 -2.63 -8.29 -16.46
N PHE A 170 -2.44 -7.98 -15.17
CA PHE A 170 -3.35 -7.05 -14.49
C PHE A 170 -3.20 -5.62 -14.96
N LEU A 171 -1.99 -5.17 -15.31
CA LEU A 171 -1.77 -3.82 -15.86
C LEU A 171 -2.39 -3.63 -17.24
N SER A 172 -2.65 -4.72 -17.97
CA SER A 172 -3.37 -4.70 -19.26
C SER A 172 -4.87 -4.98 -19.15
N ASP A 173 -5.37 -5.30 -17.95
CA ASP A 173 -6.78 -5.60 -17.73
C ASP A 173 -7.58 -4.29 -17.66
N THR A 174 -8.56 -4.13 -18.56
CA THR A 174 -9.38 -2.92 -18.62
C THR A 174 -10.19 -2.69 -17.35
N LYS A 175 -10.55 -3.76 -16.63
CA LYS A 175 -11.23 -3.62 -15.32
C LYS A 175 -10.32 -2.95 -14.30
N PHE A 176 -9.02 -3.23 -14.34
CA PHE A 176 -8.04 -2.60 -13.47
C PHE A 176 -7.74 -1.18 -13.92
N THR A 177 -7.48 -0.95 -15.21
CA THR A 177 -7.10 0.38 -15.70
C THR A 177 -8.23 1.41 -15.56
N ASN A 178 -9.49 0.97 -15.62
CA ASN A 178 -10.65 1.84 -15.42
C ASN A 178 -10.84 2.30 -13.96
N CYS A 179 -10.08 1.75 -13.01
CA CYS A 179 -10.14 2.18 -11.62
C CYS A 179 -9.30 3.44 -11.33
N TYR A 180 -8.38 3.82 -12.24
CA TYR A 180 -7.46 4.95 -12.09
C TYR A 180 -6.92 5.08 -10.65
N ALA A 181 -6.38 3.98 -10.14
CA ALA A 181 -6.12 3.80 -8.72
C ALA A 181 -5.04 4.75 -8.20
N ILE A 182 -5.46 5.82 -7.49
CA ILE A 182 -4.54 6.81 -6.92
C ILE A 182 -3.52 6.15 -5.99
N SER A 183 -3.91 5.09 -5.25
CA SER A 183 -2.95 4.33 -4.42
C SER A 183 -1.75 3.81 -5.22
N MET A 184 -2.00 3.19 -6.37
CA MET A 184 -0.94 2.70 -7.24
C MET A 184 -0.17 3.85 -7.92
N LEU A 185 -0.87 4.88 -8.37
CA LEU A 185 -0.25 5.98 -9.10
C LEU A 185 0.69 6.81 -8.22
N LEU A 186 0.33 7.02 -6.95
CA LEU A 186 1.07 7.86 -6.01
C LEU A 186 2.48 7.35 -5.71
N ARG A 187 2.72 6.04 -5.81
CA ARG A 187 4.03 5.45 -5.57
C ARG A 187 4.72 5.00 -6.85
N ASP A 188 3.97 4.43 -7.78
CA ASP A 188 4.54 3.64 -8.88
C ASP A 188 4.37 4.27 -10.27
N SER A 189 3.92 5.53 -10.38
CA SER A 189 3.74 6.19 -11.69
C SER A 189 4.58 7.48 -11.82
N SER A 190 5.57 7.42 -12.71
CA SER A 190 6.37 8.59 -13.06
C SER A 190 5.59 9.62 -13.86
N SER A 191 4.63 9.19 -14.69
CA SER A 191 3.73 10.10 -15.41
C SER A 191 2.76 10.80 -14.46
N PHE A 192 2.28 10.13 -13.40
CA PHE A 192 1.46 10.77 -12.37
C PHE A 192 2.22 11.88 -11.63
N PHE A 193 3.52 11.69 -11.35
CA PHE A 193 4.35 12.75 -10.79
C PHE A 193 4.50 13.98 -11.70
N GLN A 194 4.35 13.83 -13.02
CA GLN A 194 4.23 14.98 -13.92
C GLN A 194 2.83 15.60 -13.85
N THR A 195 1.78 14.78 -13.77
CA THR A 195 0.39 15.24 -13.59
C THR A 195 0.23 16.11 -12.34
N LEU A 196 0.84 15.72 -11.21
CA LEU A 196 0.81 16.47 -9.94
C LEU A 196 1.32 17.91 -10.05
N LYS A 197 2.12 18.23 -11.07
CA LYS A 197 2.62 19.61 -11.31
C LYS A 197 1.56 20.54 -11.90
N SER A 198 0.38 20.01 -12.23
CA SER A 198 -0.73 20.74 -12.83
C SER A 198 -2.01 20.43 -12.08
N ALA A 199 -2.54 21.41 -11.36
CA ALA A 199 -3.80 21.28 -10.63
C ALA A 199 -4.95 20.82 -11.55
N PRO A 200 -5.16 21.42 -12.76
CA PRO A 200 -6.22 20.96 -13.67
C PRO A 200 -6.02 19.53 -14.17
N ALA A 201 -4.78 19.13 -14.46
CA ALA A 201 -4.51 17.76 -14.93
C ALA A 201 -4.74 16.73 -13.81
N THR A 202 -4.38 17.07 -12.57
CA THR A 202 -4.63 16.24 -11.40
C THR A 202 -6.13 16.14 -11.11
N SER A 203 -6.86 17.26 -11.17
CA SER A 203 -8.32 17.26 -11.03
C SER A 203 -9.00 16.39 -12.09
N HIS A 204 -8.60 16.48 -13.35
CA HIS A 204 -9.16 15.64 -14.42
C HIS A 204 -8.92 14.14 -14.18
N LEU A 205 -7.75 13.75 -13.70
CA LEU A 205 -7.49 12.36 -13.33
C LEU A 205 -8.34 11.91 -12.13
N LEU A 206 -8.53 12.78 -11.14
CA LEU A 206 -9.43 12.49 -10.01
C LEU A 206 -10.89 12.42 -10.45
N ASP A 207 -11.34 13.21 -11.43
CA ASP A 207 -12.68 13.07 -11.99
C ASP A 207 -12.90 11.67 -12.60
N LEU A 208 -11.89 11.12 -13.28
CA LEU A 208 -11.93 9.75 -13.79
C LEU A 208 -11.91 8.71 -12.66
N SER A 209 -11.03 8.90 -11.68
CA SER A 209 -10.90 7.99 -10.53
C SER A 209 -12.18 7.95 -9.70
N CYS A 210 -12.70 9.11 -9.30
CA CYS A 210 -13.89 9.24 -8.46
C CYS A 210 -15.21 8.91 -9.17
N ALA A 211 -15.21 8.80 -10.51
CA ALA A 211 -16.33 8.27 -11.26
C ALA A 211 -16.31 6.73 -11.39
N ALA A 212 -15.20 6.07 -11.07
CA ALA A 212 -15.10 4.61 -11.10
C ALA A 212 -15.94 3.99 -9.99
N ASP A 213 -16.51 2.81 -10.27
CA ASP A 213 -17.27 2.02 -9.29
C ASP A 213 -16.32 1.51 -8.19
N VAL A 214 -16.39 2.16 -7.02
CA VAL A 214 -15.51 1.87 -5.89
C VAL A 214 -15.66 0.44 -5.38
N ASP A 215 -16.86 -0.15 -5.43
CA ASP A 215 -17.09 -1.50 -4.91
C ASP A 215 -16.47 -2.54 -5.85
N GLN A 216 -16.66 -2.37 -7.16
CA GLN A 216 -16.03 -3.23 -8.17
C GLN A 216 -14.50 -3.13 -8.12
N CYS A 217 -13.98 -1.91 -8.06
CA CYS A 217 -12.54 -1.69 -8.02
C CYS A 217 -11.91 -2.19 -6.71
N SER A 218 -12.55 -1.97 -5.57
CA SER A 218 -12.05 -2.46 -4.27
C SER A 218 -12.06 -3.98 -4.21
N SER A 219 -13.10 -4.62 -4.76
CA SER A 219 -13.17 -6.08 -4.90
C SER A 219 -12.06 -6.63 -5.80
N LEU A 220 -11.82 -6.00 -6.96
CA LEU A 220 -10.74 -6.37 -7.87
C LEU A 220 -9.36 -6.22 -7.22
N MET A 221 -9.09 -5.11 -6.54
CA MET A 221 -7.83 -4.87 -5.84
C MET A 221 -7.61 -5.88 -4.72
N THR A 222 -8.65 -6.23 -3.96
CA THR A 222 -8.59 -7.27 -2.93
C THR A 222 -8.25 -8.63 -3.51
N ASP A 223 -8.84 -9.01 -4.66
CA ASP A 223 -8.50 -10.24 -5.36
C ASP A 223 -7.04 -10.24 -5.85
N LEU A 224 -6.59 -9.13 -6.45
CA LEU A 224 -5.20 -8.98 -6.90
C LEU A 224 -4.21 -9.07 -5.73
N ALA A 225 -4.50 -8.43 -4.59
CA ALA A 225 -3.69 -8.50 -3.37
C ALA A 225 -3.61 -9.93 -2.81
N SER A 226 -4.70 -10.69 -2.88
CA SER A 226 -4.67 -12.10 -2.51
C SER A 226 -3.81 -12.93 -3.47
N ARG A 227 -3.94 -12.69 -4.78
CA ARG A 227 -3.23 -13.44 -5.83
C ARG A 227 -1.74 -13.14 -5.88
N ILE A 228 -1.30 -11.90 -5.65
CA ILE A 228 0.12 -11.53 -5.76
C ILE A 228 1.00 -12.32 -4.78
N THR A 229 0.45 -12.74 -3.64
CA THR A 229 1.11 -13.58 -2.63
C THR A 229 1.21 -15.07 -3.00
N LYS A 230 0.60 -15.51 -4.11
CA LYS A 230 0.56 -16.92 -4.51
C LYS A 230 1.77 -17.31 -5.37
N SER A 231 2.19 -18.57 -5.25
CA SER A 231 3.39 -19.09 -5.92
C SER A 231 3.32 -19.06 -7.45
N ASP A 232 2.11 -19.09 -8.03
CA ASP A 232 1.85 -18.99 -9.48
C ASP A 232 1.77 -17.53 -9.97
N ALA A 233 1.87 -16.57 -9.07
CA ALA A 233 2.05 -15.14 -9.35
C ALA A 233 3.44 -14.69 -8.85
N CYS A 234 3.48 -13.92 -7.76
CA CYS A 234 4.70 -13.33 -7.20
C CYS A 234 5.06 -13.84 -5.81
N GLY A 235 4.43 -14.92 -5.30
CA GLY A 235 4.54 -15.33 -3.91
C GLY A 235 5.97 -15.49 -3.39
N LYS A 236 6.88 -16.06 -4.20
CA LYS A 236 8.30 -16.16 -3.82
C LYS A 236 8.98 -14.79 -3.71
N ASP A 237 8.69 -13.89 -4.64
CA ASP A 237 9.21 -12.52 -4.61
C ASP A 237 8.60 -11.70 -3.47
N TYR A 238 7.32 -11.94 -3.14
CA TYR A 238 6.64 -11.35 -1.98
C TYR A 238 7.29 -11.80 -0.66
N ASP A 239 7.51 -13.10 -0.49
CA ASP A 239 8.15 -13.68 0.71
C ASP A 239 9.58 -13.18 0.91
N LEU A 240 10.28 -12.85 -0.19
CA LEU A 240 11.63 -12.27 -0.17
C LEU A 240 11.64 -10.75 0.00
N GLY A 241 10.47 -10.10 0.10
CA GLY A 241 10.37 -8.66 0.25
C GLY A 241 10.80 -7.88 -0.99
N ASN A 242 10.53 -8.40 -2.20
CA ASN A 242 10.78 -7.69 -3.44
C ASN A 242 9.98 -6.37 -3.44
N PRO A 243 10.63 -5.20 -3.52
CA PRO A 243 9.98 -3.91 -3.31
C PRO A 243 8.81 -3.69 -4.28
N VAL A 244 8.98 -4.02 -5.57
CA VAL A 244 7.91 -3.87 -6.58
C VAL A 244 6.67 -4.70 -6.22
N VAL A 245 6.87 -5.89 -5.65
CA VAL A 245 5.79 -6.80 -5.28
C VAL A 245 5.13 -6.37 -3.98
N THR A 246 5.92 -5.99 -2.97
CA THR A 246 5.39 -5.51 -1.69
C THR A 246 4.70 -4.16 -1.81
N ASP A 247 5.18 -3.31 -2.70
CA ASP A 247 4.56 -2.03 -3.04
C ASP A 247 3.22 -2.28 -3.73
N ALA A 248 3.19 -3.03 -4.84
CA ALA A 248 1.93 -3.38 -5.51
C ALA A 248 0.91 -4.03 -4.56
N TYR A 249 1.35 -4.96 -3.69
CA TYR A 249 0.47 -5.54 -2.67
C TYR A 249 -0.12 -4.46 -1.75
N THR A 250 0.72 -3.57 -1.24
CA THR A 250 0.31 -2.48 -0.35
C THR A 250 -0.66 -1.52 -1.05
N ASP A 251 -0.40 -1.17 -2.31
CA ASP A 251 -1.27 -0.27 -3.08
C ASP A 251 -2.66 -0.86 -3.36
N MET A 252 -2.74 -2.18 -3.51
CA MET A 252 -4.01 -2.89 -3.67
C MET A 252 -4.81 -2.86 -2.37
N ILE A 253 -4.21 -3.15 -1.22
CA ILE A 253 -4.93 -3.23 0.06
C ILE A 253 -5.39 -1.86 0.58
N ILE A 254 -4.69 -0.77 0.22
CA ILE A 254 -5.05 0.60 0.61
C ILE A 254 -5.87 1.33 -0.45
N TYR A 255 -6.27 0.67 -1.54
CA TYR A 255 -6.99 1.29 -2.64
C TYR A 255 -8.19 2.09 -2.16
N GLU A 256 -9.07 1.48 -1.36
CA GLU A 256 -10.33 2.11 -0.96
C GLU A 256 -10.15 3.30 0.00
N PRO A 257 -9.34 3.23 1.08
CA PRO A 257 -9.09 4.41 1.91
C PRO A 257 -8.44 5.55 1.11
N MET A 258 -7.55 5.22 0.17
CA MET A 258 -6.93 6.23 -0.69
C MET A 258 -7.93 6.86 -1.64
N TYR A 259 -8.74 6.05 -2.34
CA TYR A 259 -9.81 6.50 -3.23
C TYR A 259 -10.71 7.50 -2.50
N ARG A 260 -11.26 7.09 -1.34
CA ARG A 260 -12.21 7.90 -0.56
C ARG A 260 -11.58 9.22 -0.13
N ALA A 261 -10.34 9.21 0.36
CA ALA A 261 -9.65 10.42 0.78
C ALA A 261 -9.29 11.35 -0.39
N SER A 262 -8.87 10.78 -1.53
CA SER A 262 -8.53 11.58 -2.71
C SER A 262 -9.74 12.23 -3.38
N CYS A 263 -10.92 11.61 -3.24
CA CYS A 263 -12.18 12.09 -3.79
C CYS A 263 -12.90 13.12 -2.90
N LEU A 264 -12.37 13.41 -1.71
CA LEU A 264 -12.91 14.48 -0.86
C LEU A 264 -12.79 15.83 -1.58
N LYS A 265 -13.87 16.62 -1.53
CA LYS A 265 -13.91 17.98 -2.07
C LYS A 265 -13.78 19.01 -0.96
N ASN A 266 -12.98 20.04 -1.17
CA ASN A 266 -12.92 21.18 -0.27
C ASN A 266 -14.26 21.93 -0.35
N PRO A 267 -15.02 22.06 0.76
CA PRO A 267 -16.33 22.70 0.74
C PRO A 267 -16.27 24.22 0.45
N SER A 268 -15.09 24.82 0.51
CA SER A 268 -14.91 26.27 0.29
C SER A 268 -14.62 26.61 -1.17
N THR A 269 -13.93 25.73 -1.90
CA THR A 269 -13.49 25.97 -3.28
C THR A 269 -14.19 25.06 -4.29
N GLY A 270 -14.66 23.88 -3.87
CA GLY A 270 -15.16 22.83 -4.75
C GLY A 270 -14.06 21.98 -5.42
N ASP A 271 -12.79 22.30 -5.17
CA ASP A 271 -11.64 21.53 -5.65
C ASP A 271 -11.44 20.25 -4.84
N TYR A 272 -10.69 19.28 -5.37
CA TYR A 272 -10.32 18.10 -4.59
C TYR A 272 -9.34 18.46 -3.48
N CYS A 273 -9.59 17.96 -2.28
CA CYS A 273 -8.69 18.11 -1.13
C CYS A 273 -7.28 17.60 -1.43
N PHE A 274 -7.16 16.54 -2.24
CA PHE A 274 -5.88 16.03 -2.70
C PHE A 274 -5.14 17.02 -3.60
N VAL A 275 -5.85 17.73 -4.48
CA VAL A 275 -5.27 18.74 -5.37
C VAL A 275 -4.80 19.94 -4.56
N ASP A 276 -5.62 20.42 -3.63
CA ASP A 276 -5.25 21.49 -2.71
C ASP A 276 -3.96 21.12 -1.94
N ALA A 277 -3.88 19.89 -1.42
CA ALA A 277 -2.72 19.40 -0.69
C ALA A 277 -1.47 19.27 -1.58
N ALA A 278 -1.59 18.63 -2.75
CA ALA A 278 -0.47 18.39 -3.66
C ALA A 278 0.10 19.69 -4.26
N THR A 279 -0.71 20.74 -4.34
CA THR A 279 -0.32 22.02 -4.93
C THR A 279 -0.02 23.10 -3.88
N ASN A 280 -0.18 22.79 -2.58
CA ASN A 280 0.13 23.71 -1.50
C ASN A 280 1.65 23.87 -1.29
N SER A 281 2.25 24.75 -2.07
CA SER A 281 3.68 25.11 -1.95
C SER A 281 4.04 25.80 -0.63
N SER A 282 3.05 26.33 0.11
CA SER A 282 3.28 27.01 1.39
C SER A 282 3.37 26.03 2.57
N ASN A 283 2.70 24.88 2.47
CA ASN A 283 2.81 23.80 3.44
C ASN A 283 2.78 22.42 2.73
N PRO A 284 3.94 21.90 2.28
CA PRO A 284 4.02 20.61 1.61
C PRO A 284 3.54 19.44 2.47
N SER A 285 3.49 19.58 3.80
CA SER A 285 3.01 18.53 4.70
C SER A 285 1.52 18.24 4.59
N ASP A 286 0.76 19.09 3.90
CA ASP A 286 -0.62 18.76 3.52
C ASP A 286 -0.65 17.50 2.64
N TYR A 287 0.33 17.34 1.76
CA TYR A 287 0.46 16.18 0.89
C TYR A 287 0.91 14.92 1.64
N ASP A 288 1.73 15.07 2.70
CA ASP A 288 2.20 13.96 3.55
C ASP A 288 1.05 13.16 4.18
N VAL A 289 -0.13 13.78 4.35
CA VAL A 289 -1.35 13.13 4.87
C VAL A 289 -1.73 11.92 4.02
N TYR A 290 -1.56 11.99 2.70
CA TYR A 290 -1.88 10.91 1.78
C TYR A 290 -0.87 9.77 1.80
N PHE A 291 0.23 9.88 2.56
CA PHE A 291 1.15 8.77 2.80
C PHE A 291 0.83 7.99 4.09
N ILE A 292 -0.08 8.49 4.93
CA ILE A 292 -0.51 7.77 6.16
C ILE A 292 -1.07 6.38 5.82
N PRO A 293 -1.89 6.18 4.77
CA PRO A 293 -2.36 4.85 4.39
C PRO A 293 -1.27 3.83 4.10
N TYR A 294 -0.11 4.27 3.61
CA TYR A 294 1.06 3.43 3.33
C TYR A 294 1.82 3.00 4.58
N GLY A 295 1.46 3.53 5.75
CA GLY A 295 2.17 3.28 7.01
C GLY A 295 3.07 4.45 7.45
N SER A 296 3.16 5.53 6.67
CA SER A 296 4.00 6.69 6.99
C SER A 296 3.33 7.59 8.01
N ALA A 297 3.59 7.36 9.30
CA ALA A 297 3.00 8.15 10.37
C ALA A 297 3.60 9.56 10.48
N ILE A 298 2.74 10.58 10.57
CA ILE A 298 3.15 11.97 10.84
C ILE A 298 3.31 12.15 12.35
N THR A 299 4.51 11.93 12.86
CA THR A 299 4.77 11.98 14.31
C THR A 299 5.37 13.31 14.78
N ASN A 300 6.00 14.06 13.88
CA ASN A 300 6.76 15.28 14.18
C ASN A 300 6.49 16.36 13.13
N ALA A 301 6.96 17.58 13.41
CA ALA A 301 6.93 18.68 12.45
C ALA A 301 7.78 18.37 11.20
N PRO A 302 7.48 18.99 10.04
CA PRO A 302 6.34 19.89 9.77
C PRO A 302 4.98 19.17 9.82
N TYR A 303 3.94 19.90 10.24
CA TYR A 303 2.59 19.37 10.40
C TYR A 303 1.68 19.88 9.27
N PRO A 304 0.69 19.10 8.84
CA PRO A 304 -0.30 19.57 7.87
C PRO A 304 -1.11 20.74 8.42
N THR A 305 -1.65 21.52 7.50
CA THR A 305 -2.55 22.64 7.77
C THR A 305 -3.81 22.13 8.44
N CYS A 306 -4.21 22.76 9.54
CA CYS A 306 -5.39 22.37 10.31
C CYS A 306 -6.68 22.84 9.62
N ASN A 307 -7.04 22.21 8.49
CA ASN A 307 -8.19 22.55 7.67
C ASN A 307 -9.18 21.38 7.57
N LYS A 308 -10.35 21.63 6.96
CA LYS A 308 -11.42 20.62 6.81
C LYS A 308 -11.00 19.41 5.97
N CYS A 309 -10.15 19.60 4.96
CA CYS A 309 -9.66 18.52 4.11
C CYS A 309 -8.79 17.52 4.86
N VAL A 310 -7.87 18.02 5.69
CA VAL A 310 -7.01 17.16 6.52
C VAL A 310 -7.84 16.44 7.58
N GLN A 311 -8.77 17.14 8.23
CA GLN A 311 -9.69 16.50 9.19
C GLN A 311 -10.48 15.35 8.54
N ALA A 312 -11.07 15.59 7.37
CA ALA A 312 -11.87 14.60 6.65
C ALA A 312 -11.06 13.41 6.14
N SER A 313 -9.85 13.66 5.65
CA SER A 313 -8.93 12.58 5.24
C SER A 313 -8.57 11.70 6.44
N MET A 314 -8.31 12.30 7.60
CA MET A 314 -8.08 11.57 8.84
C MET A 314 -9.34 10.85 9.35
N ASP A 315 -10.54 11.30 9.01
CA ASP A 315 -11.77 10.57 9.36
C ASP A 315 -11.90 9.30 8.52
N VAL A 316 -11.70 9.41 7.21
CA VAL A 316 -11.62 8.25 6.31
C VAL A 316 -10.56 7.26 6.81
N PHE A 317 -9.33 7.73 7.08
CA PHE A 317 -8.26 6.83 7.53
C PHE A 317 -8.57 6.18 8.89
N GLY A 318 -9.30 6.86 9.78
CA GLY A 318 -9.72 6.32 11.06
C GLY A 318 -10.73 5.17 10.94
N GLU A 319 -11.63 5.22 9.95
CA GLU A 319 -12.54 4.10 9.66
C GLU A 319 -11.76 2.86 9.18
N TRP A 320 -10.77 3.08 8.34
CA TRP A 320 -9.97 2.01 7.75
C TRP A 320 -8.90 1.44 8.67
N ALA A 321 -8.39 2.23 9.61
CA ALA A 321 -7.46 1.76 10.64
C ALA A 321 -8.09 0.72 11.59
N GLN A 322 -9.42 0.63 11.64
CA GLN A 322 -10.15 -0.40 12.40
C GLN A 322 -10.25 -1.74 11.65
N LYS A 323 -9.81 -1.81 10.38
CA LYS A 323 -9.78 -3.03 9.58
C LYS A 323 -8.39 -3.66 9.63
N SER A 324 -8.33 -4.98 9.79
CA SER A 324 -7.07 -5.74 9.88
C SER A 324 -6.36 -5.84 8.53
N GLY A 325 -5.04 -6.00 8.57
CA GLY A 325 -4.24 -6.30 7.39
C GLY A 325 -3.89 -5.07 6.54
N GLN A 326 -3.99 -3.86 7.12
CA GLN A 326 -3.60 -2.62 6.46
C GLN A 326 -2.53 -1.87 7.27
N PRO A 327 -1.61 -1.13 6.62
CA PRO A 327 -0.61 -0.33 7.32
C PRO A 327 -1.21 0.74 8.24
N LEU A 328 -2.44 1.18 7.95
CA LEU A 328 -3.21 2.15 8.74
C LEU A 328 -3.36 1.78 10.21
N ALA A 329 -3.43 0.49 10.54
CA ALA A 329 -3.49 0.01 11.92
C ALA A 329 -2.33 0.55 12.77
N HIS A 330 -1.17 0.76 12.15
CA HIS A 330 0.05 1.25 12.81
C HIS A 330 0.25 2.75 12.66
N SER A 331 -0.11 3.34 11.51
CA SER A 331 0.20 4.74 11.20
C SER A 331 -0.85 5.73 11.66
N TYR A 332 -2.11 5.31 11.81
CA TYR A 332 -3.21 6.24 12.07
C TYR A 332 -3.12 6.89 13.45
N LEU A 333 -3.11 6.11 14.53
CA LEU A 333 -3.14 6.65 15.90
C LEU A 333 -1.93 7.54 16.22
N PRO A 334 -0.68 7.19 15.86
CA PRO A 334 0.45 8.10 16.01
C PRO A 334 0.23 9.42 15.27
N SER A 335 -0.26 9.36 14.02
CA SER A 335 -0.54 10.56 13.22
C SER A 335 -1.66 11.41 13.83
N ALA A 336 -2.77 10.80 14.22
CA ALA A 336 -3.92 11.48 14.80
C ALA A 336 -3.54 12.22 16.10
N ARG A 337 -2.74 11.58 16.98
CA ARG A 337 -2.27 12.21 18.22
C ARG A 337 -1.33 13.39 17.95
N SER A 338 -0.39 13.22 17.03
CA SER A 338 0.56 14.26 16.66
C SER A 338 -0.11 15.44 15.96
N ILE A 339 -1.06 15.20 15.05
CA ILE A 339 -1.88 16.25 14.42
C ILE A 339 -2.75 16.96 15.47
N ASN A 340 -3.41 16.23 16.38
CA ASN A 340 -4.21 16.84 17.45
C ASN A 340 -3.38 17.74 18.37
N SER A 341 -2.10 17.42 18.59
CA SER A 341 -1.20 18.28 19.39
C SER A 341 -1.00 19.68 18.79
N LYS A 342 -1.25 19.84 17.48
CA LYS A 342 -1.13 21.13 16.77
C LYS A 342 -2.46 21.73 16.36
N CYS A 343 -3.39 20.90 15.90
CA CYS A 343 -4.67 21.35 15.35
C CYS A 343 -5.78 21.44 16.40
N GLY A 344 -5.49 21.09 17.64
CA GLY A 344 -6.44 21.09 18.74
C GLY A 344 -6.96 19.68 19.05
N VAL A 345 -7.47 19.56 20.28
CA VAL A 345 -8.05 18.30 20.76
C VAL A 345 -9.18 17.84 19.83
N SER A 346 -9.22 16.54 19.56
CA SER A 346 -10.27 15.89 18.75
C SER A 346 -10.35 16.36 17.29
N PHE A 347 -9.31 17.00 16.74
CA PHE A 347 -9.26 17.32 15.32
C PHE A 347 -9.38 16.04 14.46
N ALA A 348 -8.48 15.07 14.67
CA ALA A 348 -8.57 13.70 14.20
C ALA A 348 -9.06 12.76 15.33
N ASN A 349 -9.80 11.71 14.98
CA ASN A 349 -10.38 10.80 15.96
C ASN A 349 -9.32 9.85 16.54
N ALA A 350 -8.73 10.22 17.68
CA ALA A 350 -7.77 9.36 18.38
C ALA A 350 -8.42 8.32 19.30
N ASN A 351 -9.76 8.29 19.39
CA ASN A 351 -10.52 7.39 20.27
C ASN A 351 -11.17 6.24 19.47
N ILE A 352 -10.33 5.48 18.76
CA ILE A 352 -10.74 4.29 18.02
C ILE A 352 -9.91 3.08 18.45
N THR A 353 -10.46 1.88 18.25
CA THR A 353 -9.69 0.64 18.40
C THR A 353 -9.16 0.25 17.03
N VAL A 354 -7.86 0.44 16.81
CA VAL A 354 -7.21 -0.06 15.59
C VAL A 354 -7.24 -1.58 15.56
N ALA A 355 -7.36 -2.15 14.37
CA ALA A 355 -7.22 -3.59 14.23
C ALA A 355 -5.82 -4.00 14.67
N GLY A 356 -5.72 -4.84 15.71
CA GLY A 356 -4.46 -5.50 15.99
C GLY A 356 -4.07 -6.37 14.79
N ASP A 357 -2.77 -6.53 14.55
CA ASP A 357 -2.30 -7.52 13.58
C ASP A 357 -2.92 -8.87 13.93
N GLY A 358 -3.82 -9.36 13.07
CA GLY A 358 -4.32 -10.71 13.18
C GLY A 358 -3.13 -11.67 13.15
N GLU A 359 -2.87 -12.30 14.29
CA GLU A 359 -1.80 -13.27 14.54
C GLU A 359 -0.35 -12.77 14.43
N SER A 360 0.15 -12.23 15.54
CA SER A 360 1.03 -13.08 16.32
C SER A 360 0.20 -13.68 17.42
N SER A 361 0.10 -15.00 17.46
CA SER A 361 -0.18 -15.69 18.72
C SER A 361 0.88 -15.25 19.71
N ALA A 362 0.61 -14.17 20.45
CA ALA A 362 1.20 -14.00 21.75
C ALA A 362 0.68 -15.20 22.52
N ALA A 363 1.47 -16.28 22.51
CA ALA A 363 1.40 -17.28 23.53
C ALA A 363 1.48 -16.48 24.83
N THR A 364 0.32 -16.24 25.43
CA THR A 364 0.23 -15.75 26.78
C THR A 364 0.95 -16.84 27.54
N TRP A 365 2.21 -16.58 27.90
CA TRP A 365 2.86 -17.30 28.96
C TRP A 365 2.07 -16.95 30.23
N SER A 366 0.91 -17.60 30.37
CA SER A 366 0.38 -17.93 31.66
C SER A 366 1.52 -18.67 32.34
N GLY A 367 2.14 -17.98 33.29
CA GLY A 367 3.25 -18.49 34.08
C GLY A 367 2.81 -19.78 34.73
N ARG A 368 3.08 -20.91 34.07
CA ARG A 368 2.99 -22.23 34.67
C ARG A 368 4.15 -22.27 35.65
N ARG A 369 3.83 -22.08 36.93
CA ARG A 369 4.77 -22.29 38.03
C ARG A 369 5.55 -23.58 37.74
N PRO A 370 6.89 -23.56 37.70
CA PRO A 370 7.65 -24.78 37.51
C PRO A 370 7.33 -25.73 38.66
N ASP A 371 6.89 -26.93 38.30
CA ASP A 371 6.56 -27.98 39.24
C ASP A 371 7.85 -28.35 40.02
N GLY A 372 7.89 -27.99 41.31
CA GLY A 372 9.09 -28.12 42.16
C GLY A 372 9.63 -29.55 42.26
N PHE A 373 8.84 -30.53 41.82
CA PHE A 373 9.21 -31.94 41.78
C PHE A 373 10.27 -32.26 40.72
N LEU A 374 10.30 -31.56 39.57
CA LEU A 374 11.26 -31.85 38.49
C LEU A 374 12.66 -31.27 38.75
N MET A 375 12.75 -30.12 39.44
CA MET A 375 14.05 -29.53 39.79
C MET A 375 14.78 -30.33 40.88
N ALA A 376 14.05 -31.05 41.75
CA ALA A 376 14.66 -31.90 42.78
C ALA A 376 15.41 -33.11 42.18
N TRP A 377 14.95 -33.66 41.06
CA TRP A 377 15.58 -34.82 40.41
C TRP A 377 16.89 -34.46 39.70
N VAL A 378 16.99 -33.25 39.13
CA VAL A 378 18.20 -32.78 38.44
C VAL A 378 19.34 -32.52 39.45
N VAL A 379 19.01 -32.03 40.65
CA VAL A 379 19.99 -31.83 41.74
C VAL A 379 20.38 -33.16 42.39
N ALA A 380 19.45 -34.10 42.56
CA ALA A 380 19.77 -35.41 43.15
C ALA A 380 20.70 -36.26 42.26
N LEU A 381 20.53 -36.20 40.93
CA LEU A 381 21.38 -36.93 39.99
C LEU A 381 22.80 -36.33 39.85
N SER A 382 22.96 -35.03 40.09
CA SER A 382 24.28 -34.38 40.02
C SER A 382 25.14 -34.64 41.26
N VAL A 383 24.55 -34.89 42.43
CA VAL A 383 25.29 -35.28 43.65
C VAL A 383 25.57 -36.79 43.69
N GLY A 384 24.73 -37.63 43.06
CA GLY A 384 24.92 -39.08 43.04
C GLY A 384 26.12 -39.57 42.21
N VAL A 385 26.51 -38.85 41.16
CA VAL A 385 27.63 -39.24 40.28
C VAL A 385 29.00 -38.82 40.85
N SER A 386 29.04 -37.88 41.81
CA SER A 386 30.29 -37.43 42.43
C SER A 386 30.80 -38.31 43.56
N LEU A 387 30.01 -39.30 44.02
CA LEU A 387 30.37 -40.17 45.16
C LEU A 387 30.65 -41.63 44.78
N TRP A 388 30.54 -42.01 43.50
CA TRP A 388 30.87 -43.36 43.01
C TRP A 388 32.15 -43.37 42.16
N GLY A 389 32.98 -42.34 42.30
CA GLY A 389 34.27 -42.22 41.63
C GLY A 389 35.48 -42.69 42.45
N TRP A 390 35.34 -42.95 43.75
CA TRP A 390 36.42 -43.42 44.65
C TRP A 390 35.94 -44.58 45.53
N VAL A 391 35.97 -45.82 44.99
CA VAL A 391 36.36 -47.08 45.67
C VAL A 391 36.93 -48.01 44.62
#